data_AF-A0A4R4XUE7-F1
#
_entry.id   AF-A0A4R4XUE7-F1
#
_cell.length_a   1.000
_cell.length_b   1.000
_cell.length_c   1.000
_cell.angle_alpha   90.00
_cell.angle_beta   90.00
_cell.angle_gamma   90.00
#
_symmetry.space_group_name_H-M   'P 1'
#
loop_
_entity.id
_entity.type
_entity.pdbx_description
1 polymer ?
#
loop_
_entity_poly.entity_id
_entity_poly.type
_entity_poly.pdbx_seq_one_letter_code
_entity_poly.pdbx_strand_id
1 'polypeptide(L)'
;MTSTSAADELASLAGRIARLATERGLTLIPATPTTNGPTVHLEPDDLSVEAFLDLAVTAEQHLVYLASDRFDADEFAELDAMAADAEADGDTCGQALALRAKAAQYAGRPISLVAAFVLQGVVHRWCVQAGWFDAFEEELAAFSASDEDPGQGLSEAEEKAMVDRLAAELITLPKFRAASSEQGRRRVAQIRYAAAEQDGTLDREYSRGVLWRATDRAIEQAMVAEQRLYADAEQRLPDLVQRITADPTFRAARTAQARKHRARDYLIAQAEGYAPPGRLLDLLVDALGTSRTTSHSTPMLPLPD
;
A
#
# COMPACT_ATOMS: atom_id res chain seq x y z
N MET A 1 16.46 -9.91 -37.07
CA MET A 1 16.05 -10.25 -35.69
C MET A 1 14.99 -9.25 -35.32
N THR A 2 13.73 -9.68 -35.24
CA THR A 2 12.57 -8.83 -35.04
C THR A 2 12.55 -8.35 -33.59
N SER A 3 12.70 -7.04 -33.39
CA SER A 3 12.49 -6.38 -32.10
C SER A 3 11.02 -6.55 -31.72
N THR A 4 10.73 -7.56 -30.91
CA THR A 4 9.48 -7.66 -30.16
C THR A 4 9.39 -6.41 -29.29
N SER A 5 8.36 -5.58 -29.47
CA SER A 5 8.25 -4.36 -28.68
C SER A 5 7.90 -4.74 -27.24
N ALA A 6 8.38 -3.99 -26.24
CA ALA A 6 8.10 -4.28 -24.83
C ALA A 6 6.60 -4.26 -24.46
N ALA A 7 5.72 -3.71 -25.32
CA ALA A 7 4.27 -3.82 -25.17
C ALA A 7 3.71 -5.17 -25.66
N ASP A 8 4.39 -5.81 -26.61
CA ASP A 8 4.09 -7.19 -27.02
C ASP A 8 4.42 -8.17 -25.88
N GLU A 9 5.32 -7.82 -24.96
CA GLU A 9 5.71 -8.67 -23.84
C GLU A 9 4.61 -8.83 -22.80
N LEU A 10 4.01 -7.74 -22.30
CA LEU A 10 2.91 -7.81 -21.35
C LEU A 10 1.63 -8.38 -21.98
N ALA A 11 1.34 -8.06 -23.24
CA ALA A 11 0.21 -8.64 -23.95
C ALA A 11 0.39 -10.15 -24.20
N SER A 12 1.60 -10.57 -24.59
CA SER A 12 1.96 -11.99 -24.73
C SER A 12 1.87 -12.73 -23.39
N LEU A 13 2.34 -12.09 -22.32
CA LEU A 13 2.26 -12.63 -20.97
C LEU A 13 0.80 -12.78 -20.51
N ALA A 14 -0.05 -11.77 -20.73
CA ALA A 14 -1.49 -11.87 -20.44
C ALA A 14 -2.14 -13.04 -21.19
N GLY A 15 -1.80 -13.22 -22.47
CA GLY A 15 -2.23 -14.37 -23.27
C GLY A 15 -1.73 -15.71 -22.73
N ARG A 16 -0.47 -15.77 -22.27
CA ARG A 16 0.11 -16.95 -21.60
C ARG A 16 -0.61 -17.25 -20.28
N ILE A 17 -0.90 -16.25 -19.46
CA ILE A 17 -1.67 -16.41 -18.21
C ILE A 17 -3.06 -16.95 -18.52
N ALA A 18 -3.75 -16.40 -19.51
CA ALA A 18 -5.07 -16.88 -19.91
C ALA A 18 -5.07 -18.35 -20.35
N ARG A 19 -4.07 -18.75 -21.14
CA ARG A 19 -3.89 -20.15 -21.52
C ARG A 19 -3.61 -21.04 -20.31
N LEU A 20 -2.64 -20.68 -19.47
CA LEU A 20 -2.23 -21.45 -18.30
C LEU A 20 -3.37 -21.59 -17.27
N ALA A 21 -4.17 -20.54 -17.08
CA ALA A 21 -5.34 -20.55 -16.22
C ALA A 21 -6.40 -21.53 -16.75
N THR A 22 -6.66 -21.50 -18.07
CA THR A 22 -7.61 -22.42 -18.72
C THR A 22 -7.16 -23.88 -18.60
N GLU A 23 -5.87 -24.16 -18.85
CA GLU A 23 -5.28 -25.50 -18.71
C GLU A 23 -5.39 -26.05 -17.28
N ARG A 24 -5.41 -25.16 -16.28
CA ARG A 24 -5.53 -25.49 -14.85
C ARG A 24 -6.97 -25.50 -14.33
N GLY A 25 -7.96 -25.24 -15.18
CA GLY A 25 -9.35 -25.15 -14.76
C GLY A 25 -9.69 -23.92 -13.92
N LEU A 26 -8.88 -22.86 -14.00
CA LEU A 26 -9.13 -21.58 -13.36
C LEU A 26 -9.98 -20.69 -14.28
N THR A 27 -10.93 -19.97 -13.69
CA THR A 27 -11.73 -18.96 -14.39
C THR A 27 -11.10 -17.59 -14.21
N LEU A 28 -10.82 -16.91 -15.32
CA LEU A 28 -10.31 -15.55 -15.32
C LEU A 28 -11.43 -14.52 -15.21
N ILE A 29 -11.27 -13.56 -14.30
CA ILE A 29 -12.17 -12.42 -14.12
C ILE A 29 -11.41 -11.14 -14.51
N PRO A 30 -11.90 -10.35 -15.49
CA PRO A 30 -11.22 -9.14 -15.97
C PRO A 30 -11.41 -7.96 -15.00
N ALA A 31 -10.82 -8.05 -13.81
CA ALA A 31 -10.90 -7.03 -12.77
C ALA A 31 -9.68 -7.10 -11.85
N THR A 32 -9.46 -6.05 -11.06
CA THR A 32 -8.53 -6.09 -9.91
C THR A 32 -9.35 -6.03 -8.63
N PRO A 33 -9.14 -6.93 -7.65
CA PRO A 33 -9.82 -6.84 -6.37
C PRO A 33 -9.49 -5.50 -5.69
N THR A 34 -10.47 -4.61 -5.58
CA THR A 34 -10.34 -3.41 -4.76
C THR A 34 -10.55 -3.81 -3.31
N THR A 35 -9.47 -3.90 -2.53
CA THR A 35 -9.61 -4.28 -1.10
C THR A 35 -8.96 -3.27 -0.18
N ASN A 36 -9.61 -3.10 0.98
CA ASN A 36 -9.05 -2.46 2.16
C ASN A 36 -8.51 -3.53 3.14
N GLY A 37 -8.21 -4.73 2.65
CA GLY A 37 -7.83 -5.90 3.42
C GLY A 37 -6.34 -6.27 3.24
N PRO A 38 -5.85 -7.27 3.99
CA PRO A 38 -4.48 -7.75 3.87
C PRO A 38 -4.19 -8.24 2.45
N THR A 39 -3.07 -7.80 1.90
CA THR A 39 -2.62 -8.13 0.53
C THR A 39 -1.16 -8.58 0.57
N VAL A 40 -0.87 -9.72 -0.05
CA VAL A 40 0.47 -10.21 -0.30
C VAL A 40 0.85 -9.78 -1.71
N HIS A 41 1.95 -9.06 -1.83
CA HIS A 41 2.52 -8.61 -3.10
C HIS A 41 3.62 -9.58 -3.53
N LEU A 42 3.56 -10.02 -4.78
CA LEU A 42 4.51 -10.94 -5.38
C LEU A 42 4.93 -10.39 -6.73
N GLU A 43 6.22 -10.49 -7.01
CA GLU A 43 6.82 -10.08 -8.28
C GLU A 43 7.37 -11.31 -9.02
N PRO A 44 7.72 -11.20 -10.32
CA PRO A 44 8.29 -12.30 -11.09
C PRO A 44 9.54 -12.91 -10.45
N ASP A 45 10.32 -12.10 -9.72
CA ASP A 45 11.54 -12.51 -9.03
C ASP A 45 11.26 -13.31 -7.75
N ASP A 46 10.12 -13.07 -7.09
CA ASP A 46 9.69 -13.84 -5.92
C ASP A 46 9.06 -15.18 -6.31
N LEU A 47 8.20 -15.13 -7.33
CA LEU A 47 7.39 -16.27 -7.75
C LEU A 47 7.06 -16.16 -9.24
N SER A 48 7.36 -17.22 -10.00
CA SER A 48 6.95 -17.29 -11.39
C SER A 48 5.43 -17.32 -11.52
N VAL A 49 4.92 -16.84 -12.66
CA VAL A 49 3.46 -16.82 -12.89
C VAL A 49 2.85 -18.22 -12.96
N GLU A 50 3.60 -19.22 -13.43
CA GLU A 50 3.20 -20.63 -13.36
C GLU A 50 3.00 -21.08 -11.92
N ALA A 51 3.99 -20.81 -11.06
CA ALA A 51 3.95 -21.19 -9.65
C ALA A 51 2.85 -20.43 -8.89
N PHE A 52 2.58 -19.18 -9.27
CA PHE A 52 1.46 -18.40 -8.73
C PHE A 52 0.11 -19.03 -9.07
N LEU A 53 -0.10 -19.47 -10.31
CA LEU A 53 -1.34 -20.16 -10.70
C LEU A 53 -1.45 -21.55 -10.06
N ASP A 54 -0.34 -22.28 -9.93
CA ASP A 54 -0.30 -23.57 -9.22
C ASP A 54 -0.64 -23.40 -7.73
N LEU A 55 -0.23 -22.29 -7.12
CA LEU A 55 -0.61 -21.93 -5.75
C LEU A 55 -2.13 -21.72 -5.63
N ALA A 56 -2.75 -21.03 -6.59
CA ALA A 56 -4.20 -20.85 -6.61
C ALA A 56 -4.94 -22.19 -6.68
N VAL A 57 -4.50 -23.10 -7.56
CA VAL A 57 -5.06 -24.45 -7.69
C VAL A 57 -4.88 -25.26 -6.41
N THR A 58 -3.67 -25.23 -5.83
CA THR A 58 -3.35 -25.94 -4.59
C THR A 58 -4.18 -25.45 -3.41
N ALA A 59 -4.49 -24.15 -3.40
CA ALA A 59 -5.37 -23.51 -2.42
C ALA A 59 -6.87 -23.68 -2.72
N GLU A 60 -7.23 -24.55 -3.66
CA GLU A 60 -8.60 -24.83 -4.12
C GLU A 60 -9.35 -23.56 -4.56
N GLN A 61 -8.62 -22.58 -5.09
CA GLN A 61 -9.21 -21.39 -5.70
C GLN A 61 -9.54 -21.68 -7.15
N HIS A 62 -10.73 -21.27 -7.57
CA HIS A 62 -11.22 -21.44 -8.95
C HIS A 62 -11.26 -20.12 -9.73
N LEU A 63 -11.03 -19.00 -9.05
CA LEU A 63 -11.12 -17.66 -9.63
C LEU A 63 -9.75 -16.99 -9.54
N VAL A 64 -9.30 -16.46 -10.69
CA VAL A 64 -8.15 -15.58 -10.76
C VAL A 64 -8.59 -14.29 -11.45
N TYR A 65 -8.35 -13.18 -10.78
CA TYR A 65 -8.54 -11.84 -11.29
C TYR A 65 -7.34 -11.48 -12.16
N LEU A 66 -7.58 -10.98 -13.36
CA LEU A 66 -6.53 -10.53 -14.28
C LEU A 66 -6.91 -9.16 -14.83
N ALA A 67 -6.05 -8.18 -14.63
CA ALA A 67 -6.23 -6.84 -15.19
C ALA A 67 -4.91 -6.33 -15.73
N SER A 68 -5.02 -5.42 -16.70
CA SER A 68 -3.87 -4.71 -17.26
C SER A 68 -4.19 -3.23 -17.26
N ASP A 69 -3.31 -2.46 -16.63
CA ASP A 69 -3.39 -1.00 -16.70
C ASP A 69 -2.70 -0.54 -17.99
N ARG A 70 -3.23 0.52 -18.58
CA ARG A 70 -2.73 1.08 -19.83
C ARG A 70 -2.19 2.47 -19.58
N PHE A 71 -1.11 2.81 -20.29
CA PHE A 71 -0.50 4.13 -20.27
C PHE A 71 -1.47 5.16 -20.83
N ASP A 72 -1.75 6.18 -20.04
CA ASP A 72 -2.47 7.36 -20.49
C ASP A 72 -1.46 8.47 -20.78
N ALA A 73 -1.29 8.80 -22.06
CA ALA A 73 -0.37 9.86 -22.47
C ALA A 73 -0.92 11.26 -22.13
N ASP A 74 -2.21 11.40 -21.87
CA ASP A 74 -2.84 12.67 -21.54
C ASP A 74 -2.57 13.08 -20.08
N GLU A 75 -2.16 12.14 -19.21
CA GLU A 75 -1.64 12.46 -17.87
C GLU A 75 -0.38 13.34 -17.92
N PHE A 76 0.28 13.45 -19.08
CA PHE A 76 1.49 14.23 -19.29
C PHE A 76 1.25 15.48 -20.14
N ALA A 77 0.00 15.96 -20.23
CA ALA A 77 -0.35 17.18 -20.96
C ALA A 77 0.38 18.44 -20.43
N GLU A 78 0.86 18.42 -19.19
CA GLU A 78 1.68 19.50 -18.62
C GLU A 78 3.00 19.71 -19.38
N LEU A 79 3.55 18.67 -20.02
CA LEU A 79 4.72 18.80 -20.90
C LEU A 79 4.44 19.66 -22.13
N ASP A 80 3.19 19.68 -22.62
CA ASP A 80 2.79 20.56 -23.72
C ASP A 80 2.82 22.04 -23.29
N ALA A 81 2.47 22.32 -22.03
CA ALA A 81 2.52 23.67 -21.48
C ALA A 81 3.98 24.13 -21.27
N MET A 82 4.86 23.24 -20.80
CA MET A 82 6.29 23.53 -20.63
C MET A 82 6.99 23.74 -21.99
N ALA A 83 6.66 22.93 -23.00
CA ALA A 83 7.17 23.12 -24.35
C ALA A 83 6.67 24.41 -25.01
N ALA A 84 5.48 24.88 -24.65
CA ALA A 84 4.89 26.11 -25.17
C ALA A 84 5.32 27.37 -24.37
N ASP A 85 6.06 27.19 -23.27
CA ASP A 85 6.56 28.30 -22.48
C ASP A 85 7.62 29.07 -23.28
N ALA A 86 7.33 30.34 -23.55
CA ALA A 86 8.20 31.23 -24.30
C ALA A 86 9.43 31.67 -23.50
N GLU A 87 9.41 31.47 -22.17
CA GLU A 87 10.51 31.79 -21.25
C GLU A 87 11.44 30.59 -21.00
N ALA A 88 11.02 29.36 -21.33
CA ALA A 88 11.87 28.18 -21.23
C ALA A 88 13.01 28.23 -22.26
N ASP A 89 14.18 27.66 -21.88
CA ASP A 89 15.28 27.57 -22.82
C ASP A 89 15.00 26.52 -23.92
N GLY A 90 15.75 26.63 -25.02
CA GLY A 90 15.56 25.77 -26.19
C GLY A 90 15.86 24.29 -25.92
N ASP A 91 16.62 23.96 -24.88
CA ASP A 91 16.95 22.58 -24.49
C ASP A 91 15.81 21.99 -23.64
N THR A 92 15.30 22.71 -22.64
CA THR A 92 14.09 22.33 -21.87
C THR A 92 12.89 22.12 -22.81
N CYS A 93 12.63 23.06 -23.72
CA CYS A 93 11.55 22.92 -24.70
C CYS A 93 11.75 21.67 -25.58
N GLY A 94 12.99 21.42 -26.03
CA GLY A 94 13.35 20.24 -26.82
C GLY A 94 13.14 18.92 -26.06
N GLN A 95 13.54 18.88 -24.79
CA GLN A 95 13.39 17.71 -23.91
C GLN A 95 11.93 17.45 -23.54
N ALA A 96 11.14 18.49 -23.24
CA ALA A 96 9.71 18.39 -22.99
C ALA A 96 8.97 17.83 -24.22
N LEU A 97 9.27 18.33 -25.42
CA LEU A 97 8.72 17.81 -26.69
C LEU A 97 9.15 16.37 -26.96
N ALA A 98 10.40 16.01 -26.65
CA ALA A 98 10.90 14.65 -26.82
C ALA A 98 10.20 13.66 -25.88
N LEU A 99 10.07 14.01 -24.60
CA LEU A 99 9.32 13.21 -23.61
C LEU A 99 7.84 13.11 -23.98
N ARG A 100 7.23 14.19 -24.45
CA ARG A 100 5.85 14.19 -24.92
C ARG A 100 5.65 13.27 -26.12
N ALA A 101 6.56 13.36 -27.11
CA ALA A 101 6.52 12.48 -28.28
C ALA A 101 6.73 11.02 -27.86
N LYS A 102 7.59 10.75 -26.88
CA LYS A 102 7.82 9.42 -26.33
C LYS A 102 6.60 8.89 -25.58
N ALA A 103 5.96 9.70 -24.74
CA ALA A 103 4.69 9.38 -24.08
C ALA A 103 3.60 9.04 -25.12
N ALA A 104 3.48 9.84 -26.17
CA ALA A 104 2.53 9.58 -27.26
C ALA A 104 2.80 8.25 -28.00
N GLN A 105 4.06 7.83 -28.14
CA GLN A 105 4.40 6.53 -28.73
C GLN A 105 3.89 5.36 -27.89
N TYR A 106 3.78 5.53 -26.56
CA TYR A 106 3.32 4.51 -25.63
C TYR A 106 1.83 4.60 -25.28
N ALA A 107 1.10 5.59 -25.81
CA ALA A 107 -0.32 5.80 -25.55
C ALA A 107 -1.15 4.51 -25.72
N GLY A 108 -1.93 4.17 -24.68
CA GLY A 108 -2.82 3.02 -24.66
C GLY A 108 -2.13 1.65 -24.56
N ARG A 109 -0.80 1.60 -24.45
CA ARG A 109 -0.04 0.36 -24.27
C ARG A 109 -0.12 -0.12 -22.81
N PRO A 110 -0.07 -1.44 -22.56
CA PRO A 110 0.00 -1.97 -21.20
C PRO A 110 1.23 -1.45 -20.43
N ILE A 111 1.02 -0.90 -19.24
CA ILE A 111 2.10 -0.51 -18.30
C ILE A 111 2.31 -1.55 -17.22
N SER A 112 1.25 -2.26 -16.85
CA SER A 112 1.30 -3.28 -15.82
C SER A 112 0.34 -4.41 -16.15
N LEU A 113 0.63 -5.57 -15.58
CA LEU A 113 -0.25 -6.73 -15.59
C LEU A 113 -0.36 -7.26 -14.16
N VAL A 114 -1.59 -7.43 -13.71
CA VAL A 114 -1.91 -7.84 -12.35
C VAL A 114 -2.73 -9.12 -12.40
N ALA A 115 -2.23 -10.19 -11.80
CA ALA A 115 -2.98 -11.41 -11.51
C ALA A 115 -3.23 -11.50 -10.01
N ALA A 116 -4.44 -11.89 -9.58
CA ALA A 116 -4.74 -12.02 -8.17
C ALA A 116 -5.74 -13.15 -7.88
N PHE A 117 -5.65 -13.74 -6.69
CA PHE A 117 -6.71 -14.58 -6.13
C PHE A 117 -6.89 -14.25 -4.65
N VAL A 118 -8.05 -14.61 -4.08
CA VAL A 118 -8.36 -14.34 -2.67
C VAL A 118 -8.37 -15.65 -1.91
N LEU A 119 -7.55 -15.75 -0.86
CA LEU A 119 -7.51 -16.88 0.04
C LEU A 119 -7.80 -16.40 1.46
N GLN A 120 -8.89 -16.88 2.06
CA GLN A 120 -9.27 -16.55 3.44
C GLN A 120 -9.33 -15.04 3.74
N GLY A 121 -9.71 -14.22 2.74
CA GLY A 121 -9.80 -12.76 2.87
C GLY A 121 -8.46 -12.02 2.69
N VAL A 122 -7.38 -12.73 2.35
CA VAL A 122 -6.10 -12.17 1.92
C VAL A 122 -6.05 -12.17 0.40
N VAL A 123 -5.70 -11.04 -0.21
CA VAL A 123 -5.44 -10.97 -1.64
C VAL A 123 -4.00 -11.35 -1.91
N HIS A 124 -3.78 -12.38 -2.71
CA HIS A 124 -2.46 -12.69 -3.25
C HIS A 124 -2.37 -12.04 -4.62
N ARG A 125 -1.54 -11.00 -4.74
CA ARG A 125 -1.39 -10.18 -5.94
C ARG A 125 -0.02 -10.41 -6.53
N TRP A 126 0.00 -10.95 -7.74
CA TRP A 126 1.16 -11.02 -8.60
C TRP A 126 1.14 -9.86 -9.59
N CYS A 127 2.21 -9.08 -9.68
CA CYS A 127 2.28 -7.88 -10.50
C CYS A 127 3.58 -7.85 -11.29
N VAL A 128 3.51 -7.39 -12.54
CA VAL A 128 4.68 -7.07 -13.35
C VAL A 128 4.45 -5.76 -14.08
N GLN A 129 5.50 -4.95 -14.14
CA GLN A 129 5.52 -3.66 -14.83
C GLN A 129 6.30 -3.80 -16.14
N ALA A 130 5.97 -2.98 -17.13
CA ALA A 130 6.69 -2.96 -18.38
C ALA A 130 8.03 -2.24 -18.18
N GLY A 131 9.15 -2.86 -18.54
CA GLY A 131 10.48 -2.23 -18.36
C GLY A 131 10.68 -0.94 -19.17
N TRP A 132 9.89 -0.73 -20.24
CA TRP A 132 9.90 0.55 -20.96
C TRP A 132 9.30 1.69 -20.14
N PHE A 133 8.34 1.38 -19.25
CA PHE A 133 7.67 2.36 -18.42
C PHE A 133 8.61 2.80 -17.29
N ASP A 134 9.37 1.89 -16.68
CA ASP A 134 10.42 2.23 -15.70
C ASP A 134 11.44 3.22 -16.29
N ALA A 135 11.96 2.92 -17.48
CA ALA A 135 12.90 3.79 -18.17
C ALA A 135 12.28 5.15 -18.56
N PHE A 136 10.98 5.17 -18.87
CA PHE A 136 10.26 6.42 -19.13
C PHE A 136 10.08 7.25 -17.86
N GLU A 137 9.74 6.62 -16.72
CA GLU A 137 9.63 7.29 -15.43
C GLU A 137 10.99 7.86 -14.97
N GLU A 138 12.08 7.13 -15.19
CA GLU A 138 13.44 7.62 -14.91
C GLU A 138 13.81 8.85 -15.75
N GLU A 139 13.51 8.83 -17.05
CA GLU A 139 13.76 9.98 -17.94
C GLU A 139 12.88 11.19 -17.58
N LEU A 140 11.62 10.95 -17.23
CA LEU A 140 10.72 12.00 -16.77
C LEU A 140 11.22 12.63 -15.47
N ALA A 141 11.67 11.80 -14.51
CA ALA A 141 12.25 12.28 -13.25
C ALA A 141 13.53 13.08 -13.48
N ALA A 142 14.39 12.65 -14.41
CA ALA A 142 15.60 13.38 -14.77
C ALA A 142 15.30 14.75 -15.41
N PHE A 143 14.27 14.83 -16.25
CA PHE A 143 13.81 16.08 -16.85
C PHE A 143 13.21 17.03 -15.82
N SER A 144 12.37 16.53 -14.92
CA SER A 144 11.84 17.35 -13.82
C SER A 144 12.96 17.85 -12.90
N ALA A 145 14.07 17.13 -12.78
CA ALA A 145 15.25 17.55 -12.02
C ALA A 145 16.15 18.54 -12.78
N SER A 146 16.05 18.66 -14.11
CA SER A 146 16.88 19.57 -14.93
C SER A 146 16.24 20.94 -15.14
N ASP A 147 14.92 21.06 -15.04
CA ASP A 147 14.19 22.33 -15.15
C ASP A 147 14.05 23.06 -13.79
N GLU A 148 14.56 22.45 -12.72
CA GLU A 148 14.84 23.17 -11.48
C GLU A 148 16.05 24.10 -11.75
N ASP A 149 15.76 25.40 -11.95
CA ASP A 149 16.77 26.45 -11.98
C ASP A 149 17.77 26.19 -10.82
N PRO A 150 19.08 26.03 -11.10
CA PRO A 150 20.07 25.77 -10.05
C PRO A 150 20.14 26.89 -8.99
N GLY A 151 19.40 28.00 -9.19
CA GLY A 151 19.15 29.05 -8.21
C GLY A 151 17.78 29.05 -7.50
N GLN A 152 16.79 28.23 -7.89
CA GLN A 152 15.44 28.18 -7.29
C GLN A 152 14.99 26.79 -6.82
N GLY A 153 15.73 25.72 -7.11
CA GLY A 153 15.55 24.45 -6.40
C GLY A 153 15.88 24.61 -4.92
N LEU A 154 15.08 24.01 -4.03
CA LEU A 154 15.45 23.89 -2.62
C LEU A 154 16.84 23.27 -2.56
N SER A 155 17.77 23.87 -1.81
CA SER A 155 19.04 23.20 -1.53
C SER A 155 18.78 21.81 -0.94
N GLU A 156 19.70 20.86 -1.09
CA GLU A 156 19.54 19.51 -0.50
C GLU A 156 19.15 19.56 0.99
N ALA A 157 19.67 20.56 1.72
CA ALA A 157 19.32 20.80 3.11
C ALA A 157 17.88 21.31 3.30
N GLU A 158 17.41 22.21 2.45
CA GLU A 158 16.03 22.73 2.47
C GLU A 158 15.04 21.67 2.01
N GLU A 159 15.36 20.91 0.97
CA GLU A 159 14.54 19.81 0.48
C GLU A 159 14.42 18.72 1.54
N LYS A 160 15.53 18.34 2.20
CA LYS A 160 15.51 17.42 3.33
C LYS A 160 14.68 17.97 4.49
N ALA A 161 14.84 19.24 4.85
CA ALA A 161 14.03 19.88 5.89
C ALA A 161 12.54 19.89 5.52
N MET A 162 12.23 20.05 4.23
CA MET A 162 10.88 19.99 3.69
C MET A 162 10.28 18.59 3.82
N VAL A 163 11.02 17.56 3.38
CA VAL A 163 10.65 16.15 3.52
C VAL A 163 10.40 15.81 4.99
N ASP A 164 11.30 16.19 5.89
CA ASP A 164 11.16 15.92 7.33
C ASP A 164 9.95 16.66 7.93
N ARG A 165 9.68 17.91 7.54
CA ARG A 165 8.50 18.66 7.99
C ARG A 165 7.21 18.01 7.52
N LEU A 166 7.09 17.69 6.23
CA LEU A 166 5.90 17.05 5.67
C LEU A 166 5.68 15.66 6.28
N ALA A 167 6.75 14.89 6.51
CA ALA A 167 6.67 13.61 7.18
C ALA A 167 6.15 13.75 8.62
N ALA A 168 6.67 14.74 9.36
CA ALA A 168 6.20 15.04 10.71
C ALA A 168 4.71 15.44 10.72
N GLU A 169 4.27 16.26 9.76
CA GLU A 169 2.85 16.60 9.60
C GLU A 169 1.97 15.38 9.38
N LEU A 170 2.37 14.46 8.48
CA LEU A 170 1.63 13.21 8.22
C LEU A 170 1.49 12.37 9.50
N ILE A 171 2.54 12.27 10.32
CA ILE A 171 2.51 11.51 11.58
C ILE A 171 1.52 12.08 12.58
N THR A 172 1.29 13.40 12.58
CA THR A 172 0.29 13.98 13.48
C THR A 172 -1.14 13.56 13.14
N LEU A 173 -1.40 13.18 11.88
CA LEU A 173 -2.73 12.80 11.41
C LEU A 173 -3.21 11.52 12.11
N PRO A 174 -4.34 11.56 12.85
CA PRO A 174 -4.86 10.38 13.53
C PRO A 174 -5.13 9.21 12.58
N LYS A 175 -5.62 9.49 11.36
CA LYS A 175 -5.90 8.47 10.34
C LYS A 175 -4.63 7.82 9.79
N PHE A 176 -3.51 8.55 9.78
CA PHE A 176 -2.23 8.02 9.32
C PHE A 176 -1.63 7.06 10.35
N ARG A 177 -1.65 7.44 11.64
CA ARG A 177 -1.24 6.56 12.74
C ARG A 177 -2.12 5.30 12.86
N ALA A 178 -3.42 5.46 12.69
CA ALA A 178 -4.37 4.35 12.82
C ALA A 178 -4.33 3.36 11.63
N ALA A 179 -3.70 3.73 10.51
CA ALA A 179 -3.56 2.86 9.36
C ALA A 179 -2.56 1.73 9.67
N SER A 180 -3.01 0.48 9.51
CA SER A 180 -2.24 -0.73 9.82
C SER A 180 -1.38 -1.25 8.67
N SER A 181 -1.25 -0.47 7.59
CA SER A 181 -0.44 -0.84 6.42
C SER A 181 0.14 0.40 5.74
N GLU A 182 1.27 0.20 5.06
CA GLU A 182 1.91 1.25 4.26
C GLU A 182 0.96 1.82 3.21
N GLN A 183 0.23 0.97 2.50
CA GLN A 183 -0.75 1.42 1.50
C GLN A 183 -1.90 2.23 2.12
N GLY A 184 -2.34 1.88 3.33
CA GLY A 184 -3.32 2.68 4.07
C GLY A 184 -2.78 4.07 4.40
N ARG A 185 -1.51 4.18 4.78
CA ARG A 185 -0.81 5.44 5.05
C ARG A 185 -0.59 6.26 3.78
N ARG A 186 -0.18 5.63 2.67
CA ARG A 186 -0.06 6.28 1.36
C ARG A 186 -1.39 6.89 0.91
N ARG A 187 -2.51 6.18 1.10
CA ARG A 187 -3.83 6.71 0.78
C ARG A 187 -4.22 7.92 1.65
N VAL A 188 -3.89 7.89 2.94
CA VAL A 188 -4.12 9.05 3.83
C VAL A 188 -3.27 10.25 3.39
N ALA A 189 -2.01 10.05 3.01
CA ALA A 189 -1.15 11.10 2.48
C ALA A 189 -1.70 11.68 1.17
N GLN A 190 -2.11 10.84 0.22
CA GLN A 190 -2.72 11.27 -1.04
C GLN A 190 -3.96 12.14 -0.82
N ILE A 191 -4.87 11.71 0.06
CA ILE A 191 -6.07 12.50 0.39
C ILE A 191 -5.70 13.83 1.03
N ARG A 192 -4.70 13.85 1.92
CA ARG A 192 -4.21 15.06 2.58
C ARG A 192 -3.62 16.05 1.58
N TYR A 193 -2.81 15.58 0.64
CA TYR A 193 -2.17 16.43 -0.36
C TYR A 193 -3.17 16.94 -1.41
N ALA A 194 -4.07 16.10 -1.90
CA ALA A 194 -5.14 16.53 -2.80
C ALA A 194 -6.03 17.61 -2.17
N ALA A 195 -6.36 17.48 -0.88
CA ALA A 195 -7.09 18.53 -0.15
C ALA A 195 -6.26 19.81 0.01
N ALA A 196 -4.95 19.69 0.27
CA ALA A 196 -4.06 20.83 0.42
C ALA A 196 -3.93 21.64 -0.88
N GLU A 197 -3.87 20.94 -2.01
CA GLU A 197 -3.81 21.50 -3.36
C GLU A 197 -5.10 22.26 -3.71
N GLN A 198 -6.26 21.67 -3.41
CA GLN A 198 -7.57 22.32 -3.61
C GLN A 198 -7.74 23.58 -2.76
N ASP A 199 -7.24 23.56 -1.53
CA ASP A 199 -7.34 24.69 -0.60
C ASP A 199 -6.22 25.74 -0.82
N GLY A 200 -5.33 25.53 -1.79
CA GLY A 200 -4.20 26.43 -2.09
C GLY A 200 -3.16 26.53 -0.97
N THR A 201 -3.17 25.56 -0.04
CA THR A 201 -2.21 25.47 1.08
C THR A 201 -0.96 24.67 0.72
N LEU A 202 -1.02 23.92 -0.38
CA LEU A 202 0.13 23.27 -0.99
C LEU A 202 0.78 24.28 -1.95
N ASP A 203 1.90 24.85 -1.54
CA ASP A 203 2.75 25.70 -2.36
C ASP A 203 3.14 25.00 -3.67
N ARG A 204 3.26 25.73 -4.77
CA ARG A 204 3.63 25.13 -6.06
C ARG A 204 5.04 24.51 -6.06
N GLU A 205 5.85 24.83 -5.07
CA GLU A 205 7.21 24.30 -4.86
C GLU A 205 7.26 22.82 -4.46
N TYR A 206 6.14 22.17 -4.11
CA TYR A 206 6.19 20.74 -3.79
C TYR A 206 6.23 19.91 -5.07
N SER A 207 7.43 19.57 -5.52
CA SER A 207 7.58 18.54 -6.54
C SER A 207 6.96 17.22 -6.07
N ARG A 208 6.37 16.47 -7.00
CA ARG A 208 5.75 15.16 -6.71
C ARG A 208 6.73 14.20 -6.01
N GLY A 209 8.02 14.32 -6.33
CA GLY A 209 9.11 13.57 -5.69
C GLY A 209 9.33 13.91 -4.21
N VAL A 210 9.17 15.17 -3.79
CA VAL A 210 9.25 15.58 -2.38
C VAL A 210 8.08 15.01 -1.58
N LEU A 211 6.85 15.06 -2.13
CA LEU A 211 5.66 14.48 -1.48
C LEU A 211 5.76 12.96 -1.32
N TRP A 212 6.29 12.27 -2.34
CA TRP A 212 6.55 10.83 -2.28
C TRP A 212 7.56 10.49 -1.19
N ARG A 213 8.72 11.15 -1.18
CA ARG A 213 9.78 10.93 -0.18
C ARG A 213 9.31 11.26 1.23
N ALA A 214 8.54 12.32 1.42
CA ALA A 214 7.92 12.64 2.70
C ALA A 214 6.95 11.55 3.18
N THR A 215 6.18 10.97 2.25
CA THR A 215 5.25 9.87 2.57
C THR A 215 6.00 8.61 3.01
N ASP A 216 7.02 8.18 2.25
CA ASP A 216 7.82 7.01 2.60
C ASP A 216 8.55 7.21 3.94
N ARG A 217 9.12 8.40 4.16
CA ARG A 217 9.73 8.81 5.44
C ARG A 217 8.76 8.72 6.61
N ALA A 218 7.53 9.22 6.45
CA ALA A 218 6.50 9.15 7.48
C ALA A 218 6.06 7.71 7.76
N ILE A 219 6.00 6.85 6.74
CA ILE A 219 5.67 5.43 6.88
C ILE A 219 6.75 4.72 7.70
N GLU A 220 8.02 4.91 7.36
CA GLU A 220 9.16 4.35 8.10
C GLU A 220 9.12 4.77 9.57
N GLN A 221 8.95 6.07 9.83
CA GLN A 221 8.86 6.62 11.19
C GLN A 221 7.67 6.05 11.96
N ALA A 222 6.51 5.89 11.31
CA ALA A 222 5.33 5.27 11.92
C ALA A 222 5.57 3.80 12.29
N MET A 223 6.25 3.03 11.43
CA MET A 223 6.59 1.62 11.70
C MET A 223 7.58 1.48 12.86
N VAL A 224 8.61 2.33 12.91
CA VAL A 224 9.56 2.37 14.03
C VAL A 224 8.84 2.72 15.34
N ALA A 225 7.92 3.70 15.30
CA ALA A 225 7.11 4.07 16.46
C ALA A 225 6.22 2.91 16.93
N GLU A 226 5.53 2.23 16.01
CA GLU A 226 4.72 1.04 16.29
C GLU A 226 5.53 -0.06 16.95
N GLN A 227 6.68 -0.40 16.37
CA GLN A 227 7.55 -1.43 16.93
C GLN A 227 8.01 -1.06 18.34
N ARG A 228 8.36 0.21 18.59
CA ARG A 228 8.75 0.68 19.92
C ARG A 228 7.62 0.62 20.92
N LEU A 229 6.41 1.06 20.55
CA LEU A 229 5.24 1.10 21.44
C LEU A 229 4.75 -0.30 21.82
N TYR A 230 4.90 -1.26 20.92
CA TYR A 230 4.43 -2.63 21.11
C TYR A 230 5.54 -3.65 21.42
N ALA A 231 6.80 -3.23 21.57
CA ALA A 231 7.95 -4.12 21.81
C ALA A 231 7.71 -5.14 22.95
N ASP A 232 7.17 -4.66 24.08
CA ASP A 232 6.92 -5.49 25.26
C ASP A 232 5.45 -5.90 25.41
N ALA A 233 4.63 -5.69 24.38
CA ALA A 233 3.20 -5.94 24.49
C ALA A 233 2.87 -7.43 24.60
N GLU A 234 3.63 -8.31 23.95
CA GLU A 234 3.46 -9.77 24.07
C GLU A 234 3.77 -10.24 25.51
N GLN A 235 4.82 -9.72 26.15
CA GLN A 235 5.16 -10.08 27.54
C GLN A 235 4.10 -9.60 28.54
N ARG A 236 3.44 -8.49 28.23
CA ARG A 236 2.35 -7.91 29.04
C ARG A 236 0.96 -8.44 28.69
N LEU A 237 0.85 -9.48 27.86
CA LEU A 237 -0.43 -10.08 27.49
C LEU A 237 -1.34 -10.41 28.69
N PRO A 238 -0.85 -11.05 29.78
CA PRO A 238 -1.70 -11.34 30.94
C PRO A 238 -2.32 -10.08 31.57
N ASP A 239 -1.53 -9.03 31.72
CA ASP A 239 -1.99 -7.74 32.27
C ASP A 239 -3.00 -7.06 31.32
N LEU A 240 -2.74 -7.10 30.01
CA LEU A 240 -3.63 -6.55 28.99
C LEU A 240 -4.98 -7.28 28.99
N VAL A 241 -4.98 -8.60 29.10
CA VAL A 241 -6.21 -9.42 29.21
C VAL A 241 -7.01 -9.01 30.44
N GLN A 242 -6.37 -8.85 31.59
CA GLN A 242 -7.03 -8.43 32.83
C GLN A 242 -7.67 -7.05 32.67
N ARG A 243 -6.92 -6.07 32.14
CA ARG A 243 -7.39 -4.69 31.96
C ARG A 243 -8.55 -4.60 30.96
N ILE A 244 -8.45 -5.29 29.82
CA ILE A 244 -9.49 -5.28 28.78
C ILE A 244 -10.75 -6.00 29.26
N THR A 245 -10.62 -7.08 30.05
CA THR A 245 -11.79 -7.77 30.62
C THR A 245 -12.53 -6.88 31.64
N ALA A 246 -11.83 -5.97 32.32
CA ALA A 246 -12.45 -5.01 33.22
C ALA A 246 -13.18 -3.87 32.48
N ASP A 247 -12.83 -3.59 31.22
CA ASP A 247 -13.41 -2.52 30.42
C ASP A 247 -14.93 -2.75 30.19
N PRO A 248 -15.81 -1.81 30.61
CA PRO A 248 -17.25 -1.91 30.38
C PRO A 248 -17.64 -2.02 28.90
N THR A 249 -16.93 -1.34 28.01
CA THR A 249 -17.22 -1.32 26.57
C THR A 249 -16.91 -2.68 25.92
N PHE A 250 -15.84 -3.34 26.38
CA PHE A 250 -15.51 -4.70 25.97
C PHE A 250 -16.53 -5.70 26.51
N ARG A 251 -16.93 -5.58 27.79
CA ARG A 251 -17.95 -6.45 28.41
C ARG A 251 -19.33 -6.34 27.74
N ALA A 252 -19.68 -5.16 27.26
CA ALA A 252 -20.93 -4.93 26.52
C ALA A 252 -20.93 -5.60 25.12
N ALA A 253 -19.77 -5.93 24.56
CA ALA A 253 -19.66 -6.54 23.24
C ALA A 253 -20.14 -8.01 23.25
N ARG A 254 -21.20 -8.29 22.48
CA ARG A 254 -21.89 -9.59 22.43
C ARG A 254 -21.32 -10.58 21.42
N THR A 255 -20.54 -10.10 20.44
CA THR A 255 -19.96 -10.95 19.38
C THR A 255 -18.43 -10.99 19.48
N ALA A 256 -17.82 -12.07 19.00
CA ALA A 256 -16.36 -12.20 18.95
C ALA A 256 -15.72 -11.08 18.12
N GLN A 257 -16.33 -10.73 16.98
CA GLN A 257 -15.87 -9.64 16.12
C GLN A 257 -15.94 -8.27 16.81
N ALA A 258 -17.04 -7.98 17.54
CA ALA A 258 -17.15 -6.73 18.30
C ALA A 258 -16.10 -6.67 19.42
N ARG A 259 -15.79 -7.80 20.07
CA ARG A 259 -14.73 -7.88 21.08
C ARG A 259 -13.34 -7.66 20.48
N LYS A 260 -13.04 -8.26 19.32
CA LYS A 260 -11.80 -8.02 18.58
C LYS A 260 -11.65 -6.53 18.23
N HIS A 261 -12.73 -5.89 17.79
CA HIS A 261 -12.75 -4.46 17.52
C HIS A 261 -12.48 -3.62 18.78
N ARG A 262 -13.15 -3.92 19.90
CA ARG A 262 -12.92 -3.22 21.18
C ARG A 262 -11.50 -3.43 21.74
N ALA A 263 -10.95 -4.62 21.62
CA ALA A 263 -9.57 -4.90 22.00
C ALA A 263 -8.58 -4.09 21.15
N ARG A 264 -8.83 -4.00 19.83
CA ARG A 264 -8.06 -3.13 18.93
C ARG A 264 -8.16 -1.66 19.34
N ASP A 265 -9.36 -1.14 19.56
CA ASP A 265 -9.58 0.25 19.99
C ASP A 265 -8.85 0.56 21.29
N TYR A 266 -8.88 -0.36 22.25
CA TYR A 266 -8.16 -0.23 23.51
C TYR A 266 -6.64 -0.12 23.29
N LEU A 267 -6.07 -0.99 22.45
CA LEU A 267 -4.63 -0.95 22.13
C LEU A 267 -4.24 0.33 21.39
N ILE A 268 -5.08 0.82 20.48
CA ILE A 268 -4.86 2.09 19.76
C ILE A 268 -4.86 3.27 20.75
N ALA A 269 -5.80 3.28 21.70
CA ALA A 269 -5.88 4.33 22.72
C ALA A 269 -4.66 4.37 23.66
N GLN A 270 -4.01 3.23 23.90
CA GLN A 270 -2.80 3.13 24.73
C GLN A 270 -1.51 3.43 23.96
N ALA A 271 -1.54 3.39 22.62
CA ALA A 271 -0.36 3.55 21.76
C ALA A 271 -0.46 4.82 20.91
N GLU A 272 -0.94 5.92 21.47
CA GLU A 272 -0.97 7.23 20.80
C GLU A 272 -1.66 7.23 19.42
N GLY A 273 -2.62 6.33 19.20
CA GLY A 273 -3.35 6.22 17.94
C GLY A 273 -2.74 5.25 16.92
N TYR A 274 -1.61 4.61 17.21
CA TYR A 274 -0.98 3.63 16.33
C TYR A 274 -1.72 2.30 16.31
N ALA A 275 -1.72 1.62 15.16
CA ALA A 275 -2.38 0.34 15.01
C ALA A 275 -1.56 -0.78 15.68
N PRO A 276 -2.18 -1.71 16.41
CA PRO A 276 -1.46 -2.86 16.95
C PRO A 276 -1.05 -3.83 15.83
N PRO A 277 0.13 -4.49 15.96
CA PRO A 277 0.51 -5.59 15.09
C PRO A 277 -0.56 -6.68 15.05
N GLY A 278 -0.84 -7.25 13.87
CA GLY A 278 -1.89 -8.26 13.70
C GLY A 278 -1.72 -9.46 14.64
N ARG A 279 -0.48 -9.95 14.75
CA ARG A 279 -0.10 -11.04 15.68
C ARG A 279 -0.46 -10.75 17.13
N LEU A 280 -0.15 -9.55 17.63
CA LEU A 280 -0.46 -9.16 19.01
C LEU A 280 -1.96 -9.17 19.25
N LEU A 281 -2.74 -8.65 18.30
CA LEU A 281 -4.20 -8.62 18.40
C LEU A 281 -4.79 -10.04 18.40
N ASP A 282 -4.27 -10.94 17.58
CA ASP A 282 -4.73 -12.33 17.52
C ASP A 282 -4.40 -13.07 18.83
N LEU A 283 -3.17 -12.97 19.33
CA LEU A 283 -2.77 -13.53 20.64
C LEU A 283 -3.65 -13.02 21.79
N LEU A 284 -3.97 -11.73 21.77
CA LEU A 284 -4.82 -11.11 22.79
C LEU A 284 -6.26 -11.62 22.71
N VAL A 285 -6.82 -11.72 21.50
CA VAL A 285 -8.20 -12.24 21.30
C VAL A 285 -8.31 -13.69 21.74
N ASP A 286 -7.31 -14.51 21.44
CA ASP A 286 -7.26 -15.91 21.86
C ASP A 286 -7.21 -16.03 23.39
N ALA A 287 -6.37 -15.23 24.06
CA ALA A 287 -6.27 -15.21 25.53
C ALA A 287 -7.56 -14.70 26.22
N LEU A 288 -8.25 -13.74 25.61
CA LEU A 288 -9.57 -13.26 26.06
C LEU A 288 -10.67 -14.32 25.88
N GLY A 289 -10.50 -15.24 24.92
CA GLY A 289 -11.40 -16.37 24.68
C GLY A 289 -11.22 -17.52 25.68
N THR A 290 -9.98 -17.88 26.00
CA THR A 290 -9.63 -18.99 26.92
C THR A 290 -9.90 -18.66 28.40
N SER A 291 -9.88 -17.39 28.79
CA SER A 291 -10.19 -16.96 30.17
C SER A 291 -11.64 -17.26 30.62
N ARG A 292 -12.53 -17.70 29.72
CA ARG A 292 -13.90 -18.12 30.09
C ARG A 292 -14.03 -19.59 30.47
N THR A 293 -13.10 -20.46 30.08
CA THR A 293 -13.21 -21.92 30.33
C THR A 293 -12.57 -22.36 31.65
N THR A 294 -11.78 -21.51 32.30
CA THR A 294 -11.04 -21.84 33.54
C THR A 294 -11.67 -21.34 34.84
N SER A 295 -12.86 -20.72 34.82
CA SER A 295 -13.63 -20.47 36.05
C SER A 295 -14.20 -21.79 36.59
N HIS A 296 -13.41 -22.42 37.46
CA HIS A 296 -13.67 -23.67 38.15
C HIS A 296 -15.04 -23.73 38.82
N SER A 297 -15.77 -24.78 38.43
CA SER A 297 -16.59 -25.59 39.33
C SER A 297 -15.89 -25.81 40.66
N THR A 298 -16.42 -25.24 41.73
CA THR A 298 -16.14 -25.67 43.09
C THR A 298 -16.64 -27.12 43.24
N PRO A 299 -15.79 -28.11 43.53
CA PRO A 299 -16.25 -29.45 43.85
C PRO A 299 -16.99 -29.39 45.19
N MET A 300 -18.30 -29.68 45.17
CA MET A 300 -19.03 -29.99 46.40
C MET A 300 -18.43 -31.27 46.99
N LEU A 301 -17.79 -31.14 48.15
CA LEU A 301 -17.49 -32.27 49.03
C LEU A 301 -18.81 -32.87 49.54
N PRO A 302 -18.98 -34.20 49.49
CA PRO A 302 -20.13 -34.84 50.12
C PRO A 302 -19.98 -34.80 51.65
N LEU A 303 -21.07 -34.48 52.34
CA LEU A 303 -21.19 -34.60 53.79
C LEU A 303 -21.14 -36.10 54.19
N PRO A 304 -20.39 -36.47 55.25
CA PRO A 304 -20.47 -37.80 55.83
C PRO A 304 -21.70 -37.92 56.75
N ASP A 305 -22.29 -39.12 56.76
CA ASP A 305 -23.42 -39.55 57.60
C ASP A 305 -23.09 -39.54 59.11
#